data_AF-A0A964U2M9-F1
#
_entry.id   AF-A0A964U2M9-F1
#
_cell.length_a   1.000
_cell.length_b   1.000
_cell.length_c   1.000
_cell.angle_alpha   90.00
_cell.angle_beta   90.00
_cell.angle_gamma   90.00
#
_symmetry.space_group_name_H-M   'P 1'
#
loop_
_entity.id
_entity.type
_entity.pdbx_description
1 polymer ?
#
loop_
_entity_poly.entity_id
_entity_poly.type
_entity_poly.pdbx_seq_one_letter_code
_entity_poly.pdbx_strand_id
1 'polypeptide(L)' 'DYVRQTLEEVPPAGFDNLSPDPQDRHIPWEDWVSTRYEQKALREGRRPHYLTFRRQG' A
#
# COMPACT_ATOMS: atom_id res chain seq x y z
N ASP A 1 7.46 -11.22 0.94
CA ASP A 1 6.45 -10.22 1.34
C ASP A 1 6.23 -9.30 0.15
N TYR A 2 5.01 -9.25 -0.37
CA TYR A 2 4.69 -8.50 -1.59
C TYR A 2 4.91 -6.99 -1.43
N VAL A 3 4.80 -6.47 -0.20
CA VAL A 3 5.03 -5.05 0.08
C VAL A 3 6.48 -4.67 -0.18
N ARG A 4 7.43 -5.42 0.39
CA ARG A 4 8.87 -5.20 0.16
C ARG A 4 9.22 -5.23 -1.32
N GLN A 5 8.80 -6.28 -2.03
CA GLN A 5 9.06 -6.41 -3.45
C GLN A 5 8.48 -5.23 -4.25
N THR A 6 7.26 -4.79 -3.92
CA THR A 6 6.63 -3.64 -4.59
C THR A 6 7.45 -2.36 -4.37
N LEU A 7 7.97 -2.14 -3.16
CA LEU A 7 8.80 -0.98 -2.83
C LEU A 7 10.16 -1.00 -3.53
N GLU A 8 10.70 -2.19 -3.82
CA GLU A 8 11.97 -2.37 -4.53
C GLU A 8 11.81 -2.24 -6.05
N GLU A 9 10.76 -2.85 -6.61
CA GLU A 9 10.62 -3.04 -8.07
C GLU A 9 9.80 -1.94 -8.77
N VAL A 10 8.87 -1.26 -8.07
CA VAL A 10 8.03 -0.22 -8.70
C VAL A 10 8.80 1.08 -8.97
N PRO A 11 9.68 1.59 -8.08
CA PRO A 11 10.46 2.78 -8.37
C PRO A 11 11.31 2.73 -9.66
N PRO A 12 12.12 1.68 -9.92
CA PRO A 12 12.89 1.61 -11.16
C PRO A 12 12.02 1.46 -12.41
N ALA A 13 10.73 1.09 -12.27
CA ALA A 13 9.77 1.06 -13.36
C ALA A 13 9.20 2.46 -13.75
N GLY A 14 9.77 3.54 -13.20
CA GLY A 14 9.39 4.92 -13.53
C GLY A 14 8.22 5.45 -12.67
N PHE A 15 8.21 5.12 -11.38
CA PHE A 15 7.20 5.58 -10.45
C PHE A 15 7.82 6.17 -9.17
N ASP A 16 7.29 7.30 -8.70
CA ASP A 16 7.66 7.87 -7.42
C ASP A 16 6.77 7.28 -6.32
N ASN A 17 7.37 6.75 -5.26
CA ASN A 17 6.62 6.31 -4.07
C ASN A 17 6.18 7.53 -3.24
N LEU A 18 4.88 7.67 -3.01
CA LEU A 18 4.28 8.76 -2.23
C LEU A 18 4.00 8.37 -0.77
N SER A 19 4.29 7.13 -0.36
CA SER A 19 4.14 6.63 1.02
C SER A 19 5.51 6.16 1.58
N PRO A 20 6.47 7.08 1.75
CA PRO A 20 7.83 6.71 2.18
C PRO A 20 7.85 6.19 3.62
N ASP A 21 7.03 6.71 4.52
CA ASP A 21 6.97 6.24 5.90
C ASP A 21 6.25 4.87 5.99
N PRO A 22 6.86 3.86 6.62
CA PRO A 22 6.20 2.58 6.90
C PRO A 22 4.87 2.70 7.66
N GLN A 23 4.69 3.71 8.51
CA GLN A 23 3.46 3.89 9.30
C GLN A 23 2.28 4.32 8.43
N ASP A 24 2.53 5.20 7.45
CA ASP A 24 1.50 5.69 6.51
C ASP A 24 0.90 4.55 5.68
N ARG A 25 1.67 3.48 5.45
CA ARG A 25 1.23 2.32 4.67
C ARG A 25 0.12 1.52 5.32
N HIS A 26 -0.25 1.81 6.57
CA HIS A 26 -1.37 1.16 7.25
C HIS A 26 -2.62 2.04 7.34
N ILE A 27 -2.56 3.24 6.77
CA ILE A 27 -3.66 4.21 6.80
C ILE A 27 -4.30 4.22 5.40
N PRO A 28 -5.60 3.88 5.29
CA PRO A 28 -6.30 4.01 4.02
C PRO A 28 -6.50 5.49 3.65
N TRP A 29 -6.73 5.77 2.37
CA TRP A 29 -7.20 7.09 1.94
C TRP A 29 -8.56 7.43 2.59
N GLU A 30 -8.85 8.73 2.75
CA GLU A 30 -10.03 9.21 3.49
C GLU A 30 -11.36 8.70 2.94
N ASP A 31 -11.45 8.50 1.64
CA ASP A 31 -12.63 8.03 0.91
C ASP A 31 -12.62 6.52 0.61
N TRP A 32 -11.66 5.77 1.16
CA TRP A 32 -11.51 4.36 0.86
C TRP A 32 -12.63 3.51 1.48
N VAL A 33 -13.33 2.75 0.64
CA VAL A 33 -14.31 1.76 1.08
C VAL A 33 -13.64 0.40 1.21
N SER A 34 -13.59 -0.12 2.44
CA SER A 34 -12.95 -1.42 2.72
C SER A 34 -13.58 -2.57 1.95
N THR A 35 -12.73 -3.38 1.32
CA THR A 35 -13.11 -4.58 0.57
C THR A 35 -13.40 -5.77 1.49
N ARG A 36 -14.10 -6.78 0.96
CA ARG A 36 -14.35 -8.07 1.66
C ARG A 36 -13.05 -8.75 2.12
N TYR A 37 -11.97 -8.63 1.35
CA TYR A 37 -10.68 -9.25 1.69
C TYR A 37 -9.95 -8.49 2.80
N GLU A 38 -10.02 -7.16 2.83
CA GLU A 38 -9.49 -6.36 3.93
C GLU A 38 -10.23 -6.66 5.24
N GLN A 39 -11.57 -6.71 5.21
CA GLN A 39 -12.36 -7.10 6.38
C GLN A 39 -12.00 -8.51 6.89
N LYS A 40 -11.76 -9.46 5.97
CA LYS A 40 -11.27 -10.80 6.33
C LYS A 40 -9.87 -10.72 6.97
N ALA A 41 -8.95 -9.95 6.40
CA ALA A 41 -7.61 -9.78 6.92
C ALA A 41 -7.61 -9.19 8.34
N LEU A 42 -8.40 -8.14 8.58
CA LEU A 42 -8.55 -7.51 9.89
C LEU A 42 -9.11 -8.47 10.93
N ARG A 43 -10.14 -9.26 10.59
CA ARG A 43 -10.69 -10.30 11.49
C ARG A 43 -9.67 -11.37 11.87
N GLU A 44 -8.71 -11.65 10.99
CA GLU A 44 -7.62 -12.60 11.23
C GLU A 44 -6.38 -11.93 11.87
N GLY A 45 -6.49 -10.67 12.31
CA GLY A 45 -5.38 -9.94 12.95
C GLY A 45 -4.28 -9.52 11.98
N ARG A 46 -4.52 -9.58 10.67
CA ARG A 46 -3.57 -9.13 9.64
C ARG A 46 -3.77 -7.64 9.37
N ARG A 47 -2.66 -6.95 9.08
CA ARG A 47 -2.66 -5.51 8.76
C ARG A 47 -2.68 -5.31 7.24
N PRO A 48 -3.68 -4.60 6.68
CA PRO A 48 -3.65 -4.15 5.30
C PRO A 48 -2.47 -3.21 5.03
N HIS A 49 -2.09 -3.11 3.75
CA HIS A 49 -1.07 -2.19 3.28
C HIS A 49 -1.62 -1.36 2.12
N TYR A 50 -1.45 -0.05 2.20
CA TYR A 50 -1.84 0.93 1.20
C TYR A 50 -0.57 1.58 0.67
N LEU A 51 -0.37 1.52 -0.66
CA LEU A 51 0.80 2.07 -1.32
C LEU A 51 0.33 3.01 -2.42
N THR A 52 0.83 4.24 -2.43
CA THR A 52 0.54 5.23 -3.47
C THR A 52 1.79 5.47 -4.31
N PHE A 53 1.65 5.37 -5.62
CA PHE A 53 2.72 5.65 -6.58
C PHE A 53 2.27 6.67 -7.62
N ARG A 54 3.16 7.58 -8.01
CA ARG A 54 2.95 8.51 -9.11
C ARG A 54 3.83 8.13 -10.28
N ARG A 55 3.26 7.92 -11.45
CA ARG A 55 4.04 7.66 -12.68
C ARG A 55 4.89 8.89 -13.02
N GLN A 56 6.16 8.67 -13.33
CA GLN A 56 7.06 9.69 -13.89
C GLN A 56 6.62 9.98 -15.32
N GLY A 57 6.49 11.28 -15.64
CA GLY A 57 6.02 11.77 -16.94
C GLY A 57 6.94 11.40 -18.09
#